data_AF-B0CDW0-F1
#
_entry.id   AF-B0CDW0-F1
#
_cell.length_a   1.000
_cell.length_b   1.000
_cell.length_c   1.000
_cell.angle_alpha   90.00
_cell.angle_beta   90.00
_cell.angle_gamma   90.00
#
_symmetry.space_group_name_H-M   'P 1'
#
loop_
_entity.id
_entity.type
_entity.pdbx_description
1 polymer ?
#
loop_
_entity_poly.entity_id
_entity_poly.type
_entity_poly.pdbx_seq_one_letter_code
_entity_poly.pdbx_strand_id
1 'polypeptide(L)'
;MQRVAQFFSRQPPKTYNILSIGFRGAGKTVFLAGSYTSLHFNRKKARLHQEWLDCQDAESHEKMNQLLDFITQSRQYPPPTLKATEFNFSVKTRTLCGVKTRCHLHWWDIPGEFCQPNNADLQLLLFSSHACCLLIDAPAFVNDRPYQQKVKSVLQQLANFLPQSQANRPNYPLAVILTKFDLLQTELSRGQLKQQLQPFVQDLRSHQINAHGFTSAIPLISFGASVTLHPQGTGAPFRWLITELNKTEQAVRR
;
A
#
# COMPACT_ATOMS: atom_id res chain seq x y z
N MET A 1 37.77 -9.01 32.86
CA MET A 1 37.20 -7.76 32.34
C MET A 1 36.76 -7.91 30.87
N GLN A 2 35.68 -8.65 30.62
CA GLN A 2 35.14 -8.87 29.26
C GLN A 2 33.60 -8.87 29.32
N ARG A 3 32.99 -7.72 29.61
CA ARG A 3 31.53 -7.52 29.56
C ARG A 3 31.17 -6.05 29.31
N VAL A 4 31.64 -5.43 28.23
CA VAL A 4 31.15 -4.08 27.82
C VAL A 4 31.03 -3.88 26.29
N ALA A 5 31.49 -4.80 25.43
CA ALA A 5 31.56 -4.55 23.98
C ALA A 5 30.41 -5.15 23.13
N GLN A 6 29.15 -5.13 23.62
CA GLN A 6 27.97 -5.47 22.79
C GLN A 6 26.93 -4.35 22.69
N PHE A 7 27.29 -3.12 23.09
CA PHE A 7 26.45 -1.95 22.88
C PHE A 7 26.68 -1.37 21.48
N PHE A 8 25.71 -1.63 20.58
CA PHE A 8 25.49 -1.01 19.27
C PHE A 8 26.23 -1.53 18.02
N SER A 9 26.04 -2.79 17.64
CA SER A 9 25.98 -3.09 16.19
C SER A 9 24.56 -2.77 15.69
N ARG A 10 24.25 -1.50 15.43
CA ARG A 10 22.99 -1.14 14.74
C ARG A 10 23.15 -1.53 13.27
N GLN A 11 22.64 -2.71 12.89
CA GLN A 11 22.50 -3.05 11.46
C GLN A 11 21.73 -1.92 10.75
N PRO A 12 22.13 -1.58 9.51
CA PRO A 12 21.42 -0.55 8.75
C PRO A 12 19.95 -0.95 8.58
N PRO A 13 19.01 0.03 8.55
CA PRO A 13 17.61 -0.28 8.30
C PRO A 13 17.46 -0.96 6.94
N LYS A 14 16.60 -1.98 6.87
CA LYS A 14 16.36 -2.72 5.63
C LYS A 14 15.49 -1.96 4.66
N THR A 15 15.64 -2.27 3.38
CA THR A 15 14.82 -1.74 2.30
C THR A 15 13.85 -2.79 1.77
N TYR A 16 12.57 -2.42 1.67
CA TYR A 16 11.52 -3.26 1.10
C TYR A 16 10.88 -2.58 -0.12
N ASN A 17 10.99 -3.24 -1.26
CA ASN A 17 10.24 -2.93 -2.48
C ASN A 17 8.76 -3.31 -2.31
N ILE A 18 7.85 -2.35 -2.41
CA ILE A 18 6.40 -2.55 -2.36
C ILE A 18 5.80 -2.10 -3.68
N LEU A 19 4.91 -2.91 -4.25
CA LEU A 19 4.16 -2.55 -5.45
C LEU A 19 2.74 -2.13 -5.11
N SER A 20 2.25 -1.11 -5.79
CA SER A 20 0.84 -0.73 -5.84
C SER A 20 0.30 -1.01 -7.23
N ILE A 21 -0.59 -2.00 -7.33
CA ILE A 21 -1.20 -2.47 -8.57
C ILE A 21 -2.72 -2.32 -8.52
N GLY A 22 -3.36 -2.33 -9.67
CA GLY A 22 -4.79 -2.15 -9.85
C GLY A 22 -5.08 -1.36 -11.12
N PHE A 23 -6.28 -1.51 -11.66
CA PHE A 23 -6.67 -0.91 -12.92
C PHE A 23 -6.65 0.63 -12.91
N ARG A 24 -6.69 1.20 -14.11
CA ARG A 24 -6.81 2.66 -14.29
C ARG A 24 -8.02 3.17 -13.51
N GLY A 25 -7.85 4.25 -12.76
CA GLY A 25 -8.91 4.84 -11.94
C GLY A 25 -9.16 4.16 -10.59
N ALA A 26 -8.46 3.06 -10.25
CA ALA A 26 -8.62 2.36 -8.96
C ALA A 26 -8.13 3.16 -7.73
N GLY A 27 -7.56 4.35 -7.91
CA GLY A 27 -7.18 5.23 -6.81
C GLY A 27 -5.81 4.95 -6.18
N LYS A 28 -4.87 4.38 -6.93
CA LYS A 28 -3.53 3.99 -6.45
C LYS A 28 -2.68 5.16 -5.94
N THR A 29 -2.51 6.16 -6.78
CA THR A 29 -1.79 7.40 -6.45
C THR A 29 -2.48 8.16 -5.32
N VAL A 30 -3.81 8.22 -5.35
CA VAL A 30 -4.61 8.86 -4.28
C VAL A 30 -4.48 8.11 -2.97
N PHE A 31 -4.46 6.78 -3.00
CA PHE A 31 -4.22 5.94 -1.83
C PHE A 31 -2.83 6.18 -1.24
N LEU A 32 -1.80 6.27 -2.08
CA LEU A 32 -0.45 6.59 -1.62
C LEU A 32 -0.40 7.99 -0.97
N ALA A 33 -0.97 9.01 -1.64
CA ALA A 33 -1.07 10.36 -1.09
C ALA A 33 -1.84 10.39 0.24
N GLY A 34 -2.99 9.73 0.32
CA GLY A 34 -3.79 9.65 1.55
C GLY A 34 -3.12 8.84 2.66
N SER A 35 -2.32 7.82 2.31
CA SER A 35 -1.52 7.09 3.28
C SER A 35 -0.37 7.94 3.79
N TYR A 36 0.30 8.67 2.91
CA TYR A 36 1.29 9.67 3.29
C TYR A 36 0.64 10.74 4.17
N THR A 37 -0.45 11.39 3.79
CA THR A 37 -1.13 12.39 4.64
C THR A 37 -1.58 11.83 6.00
N SER A 38 -2.02 10.56 6.07
CA SER A 38 -2.44 9.93 7.33
C SER A 38 -1.26 9.58 8.25
N LEU A 39 -0.14 9.14 7.66
CA LEU A 39 1.03 8.66 8.39
C LEU A 39 2.15 9.68 8.48
N HIS A 40 2.11 10.74 7.69
CA HIS A 40 3.04 11.85 7.71
C HIS A 40 2.61 12.76 8.84
N PHE A 41 3.51 12.92 9.80
CA PHE A 41 3.16 13.51 11.07
C PHE A 41 4.22 14.54 11.45
N ASN A 42 3.77 15.68 12.00
CA ASN A 42 4.67 16.70 12.50
C ASN A 42 5.51 16.10 13.65
N ARG A 43 6.80 15.88 13.39
CA ARG A 43 7.78 15.23 14.29
C ARG A 43 7.65 15.65 15.76
N LYS A 44 7.26 16.90 16.03
CA LYS A 44 7.11 17.46 17.38
C LYS A 44 5.96 16.85 18.20
N LYS A 45 4.87 16.42 17.57
CA LYS A 45 3.68 15.88 18.27
C LYS A 45 3.71 14.34 18.38
N ALA A 46 4.76 13.67 17.90
CA ALA A 46 4.76 12.22 17.73
C ALA A 46 4.84 11.55 19.11
N ARG A 47 3.90 10.65 19.39
CA ARG A 47 3.86 9.87 20.64
C ARG A 47 4.96 8.80 20.61
N LEU A 48 5.34 8.33 21.80
CA LEU A 48 6.25 7.17 21.91
C LEU A 48 5.66 5.98 21.14
N HIS A 49 6.51 5.26 20.42
CA HIS A 49 6.20 4.11 19.56
C HIS A 49 5.29 4.40 18.36
N GLN A 50 4.88 5.66 18.14
CA GLN A 50 4.15 6.02 16.94
C GLN A 50 5.09 5.97 15.72
N GLU A 51 4.60 5.35 14.65
CA GLU A 51 5.29 5.25 13.37
C GLU A 51 4.79 6.31 12.39
N TRP A 52 5.69 6.84 11.56
CA TRP A 52 5.36 7.78 10.49
C TRP A 52 6.21 7.54 9.25
N LEU A 53 5.71 8.07 8.12
CA LEU A 53 6.43 8.09 6.85
C LEU A 53 7.15 9.42 6.65
N ASP A 54 8.38 9.33 6.18
CA ASP A 54 9.23 10.48 5.85
C ASP A 54 9.91 10.20 4.50
N CYS A 55 9.90 11.16 3.57
CA CYS A 55 10.59 10.96 2.30
C CYS A 55 12.11 10.82 2.53
N GLN A 56 12.75 9.88 1.82
CA GLN A 56 14.19 9.62 1.98
C GLN A 56 15.04 10.65 1.25
N ASP A 57 14.59 11.07 0.08
CA ASP A 57 15.32 11.92 -0.86
C ASP A 57 14.47 13.11 -1.30
N ALA A 58 15.16 14.10 -1.87
CA ALA A 58 14.54 15.34 -2.35
C ALA A 58 13.54 15.06 -3.49
N GLU A 59 13.82 14.06 -4.34
CA GLU A 59 12.97 13.69 -5.46
C GLU A 59 11.61 13.15 -4.99
N SER A 60 11.60 12.20 -4.05
CA SER A 60 10.37 11.64 -3.48
C SER A 60 9.59 12.69 -2.69
N HIS A 61 10.29 13.60 -2.02
CA HIS A 61 9.67 14.73 -1.34
C HIS A 61 9.01 15.70 -2.33
N GLU A 62 9.70 16.06 -3.40
CA GLU A 62 9.18 16.92 -4.46
C GLU A 62 7.97 16.29 -5.16
N LYS A 63 8.07 15.02 -5.60
CA LYS A 63 6.94 14.28 -6.21
C LYS A 63 5.72 14.26 -5.29
N MET A 64 5.91 13.99 -4.00
CA MET A 64 4.81 13.95 -3.04
C MET A 64 4.20 15.34 -2.83
N ASN A 65 5.03 16.38 -2.74
CA ASN A 65 4.52 17.75 -2.59
C ASN A 65 3.80 18.22 -3.85
N GLN A 66 4.34 17.99 -5.05
CA GLN A 66 3.65 18.29 -6.31
C GLN A 66 2.29 17.60 -6.40
N LEU A 67 2.21 16.34 -5.95
CA LEU A 67 0.95 15.58 -5.90
C LEU A 67 -0.06 16.21 -4.92
N LEU A 68 0.38 16.55 -3.71
CA LEU A 68 -0.49 17.17 -2.70
C LEU A 68 -0.91 18.60 -3.11
N ASP A 69 0.02 19.40 -3.63
CA ASP A 69 -0.21 20.75 -4.12
C ASP A 69 -1.18 20.76 -5.30
N PHE A 70 -1.04 19.81 -6.24
CA PHE A 70 -2.00 19.62 -7.32
C PHE A 70 -3.42 19.43 -6.76
N ILE A 71 -3.59 18.54 -5.78
CA ILE A 71 -4.91 18.27 -5.19
C ILE A 71 -5.47 19.51 -4.51
N THR A 72 -4.64 20.23 -3.75
CA THR A 72 -5.07 21.43 -3.03
C THR A 72 -5.41 22.59 -3.97
N GLN A 73 -4.64 22.80 -5.03
CA GLN A 73 -4.83 23.90 -5.98
C GLN A 73 -5.95 23.61 -6.99
N SER A 74 -5.95 22.42 -7.60
CA SER A 74 -6.96 22.04 -8.60
C SER A 74 -8.30 21.66 -7.98
N ARG A 75 -8.32 21.31 -6.68
CA ARG A 75 -9.48 20.75 -5.98
C ARG A 75 -9.97 19.43 -6.58
N GLN A 76 -9.10 18.72 -7.29
CA GLN A 76 -9.40 17.48 -7.99
C GLN A 76 -8.40 16.38 -7.60
N TYR A 77 -8.80 15.12 -7.77
CA TYR A 77 -7.85 14.01 -7.69
C TYR A 77 -6.89 14.04 -8.90
N PRO A 78 -5.62 13.60 -8.73
CA PRO A 78 -4.66 13.51 -9.81
C PRO A 78 -5.19 12.68 -10.98
N PRO A 79 -4.78 13.02 -12.22
CA PRO A 79 -5.07 12.19 -13.38
C PRO A 79 -4.38 10.81 -13.25
N PRO A 80 -4.80 9.81 -14.06
CA PRO A 80 -4.18 8.50 -14.05
C PRO A 80 -2.68 8.53 -14.34
N THR A 81 -1.90 7.76 -13.58
CA THR A 81 -0.46 7.56 -13.77
C THR A 81 -0.16 6.91 -15.12
N LEU A 82 0.63 7.57 -15.96
CA LEU A 82 1.03 7.07 -17.28
C LEU A 82 2.36 6.31 -17.28
N LYS A 83 3.21 6.54 -16.28
CA LYS A 83 4.53 5.91 -16.12
C LYS A 83 4.72 5.46 -14.68
N ALA A 84 5.37 4.32 -14.48
CA ALA A 84 5.67 3.83 -13.13
C ALA A 84 6.44 4.89 -12.35
N THR A 85 5.94 5.22 -11.15
CA THR A 85 6.54 6.24 -10.29
C THR A 85 7.04 5.59 -9.02
N GLU A 86 8.32 5.78 -8.71
CA GLU A 86 8.93 5.35 -7.45
C GLU A 86 8.87 6.47 -6.40
N PHE A 87 8.55 6.09 -5.17
CA PHE A 87 8.59 6.91 -3.97
C PHE A 87 9.38 6.20 -2.86
N ASN A 88 10.42 6.85 -2.35
CA ASN A 88 11.28 6.31 -1.30
C ASN A 88 10.91 6.90 0.06
N PHE A 89 10.48 6.03 0.98
CA PHE A 89 10.09 6.42 2.34
C PHE A 89 10.97 5.77 3.40
N SER A 90 11.30 6.52 4.45
CA SER A 90 11.75 5.99 5.73
C SER A 90 10.55 5.79 6.65
N VAL A 91 10.37 4.58 7.16
CA VAL A 91 9.46 4.33 8.28
C VAL A 91 10.22 4.67 9.56
N LYS A 92 9.82 5.76 10.21
CA LYS A 92 10.45 6.24 11.44
C LYS A 92 9.55 5.98 12.63
N THR A 93 10.16 5.77 13.79
CA THR A 93 9.46 5.62 15.07
C THR A 93 10.16 6.43 16.14
N ARG A 94 9.38 6.93 17.10
CA ARG A 94 9.92 7.63 18.28
C ARG A 94 10.12 6.64 19.41
N THR A 95 11.34 6.55 19.89
CA THR A 95 11.73 5.75 21.06
C THR A 95 12.13 6.67 22.21
N LEU A 96 12.35 6.10 23.40
CA LEU A 96 12.89 6.84 24.54
C LEU A 96 14.26 7.47 24.22
N CYS A 97 15.05 6.84 23.35
CA CYS A 97 16.37 7.32 22.92
C CYS A 97 16.34 8.20 21.66
N GLY A 98 15.17 8.76 21.32
CA GLY A 98 14.97 9.60 20.13
C GLY A 98 14.36 8.87 18.94
N VAL A 99 14.56 9.42 17.75
CA VAL A 99 13.97 8.90 16.51
C VAL A 99 14.85 7.80 15.92
N LYS A 100 14.23 6.68 15.55
CA LYS A 100 14.90 5.57 14.86
C LYS A 100 14.18 5.23 13.56
N THR A 101 14.93 4.99 12.50
CA THR A 101 14.40 4.38 11.28
C THR A 101 14.23 2.88 11.50
N ARG A 102 13.01 2.37 11.31
CA ARG A 102 12.72 0.93 11.37
C ARG A 102 13.11 0.23 10.07
N CYS A 103 12.68 0.79 8.95
CA CYS A 103 12.97 0.29 7.61
C CYS A 103 12.78 1.41 6.57
N HIS A 104 13.19 1.10 5.37
CA HIS A 104 13.05 1.85 4.14
C HIS A 104 12.03 1.14 3.25
N LEU A 105 11.17 1.91 2.59
CA LEU A 105 10.19 1.42 1.62
C LEU A 105 10.50 2.06 0.28
N HIS A 106 10.69 1.23 -0.75
CA HIS A 106 10.72 1.65 -2.15
C HIS A 106 9.35 1.32 -2.73
N TRP A 107 8.50 2.33 -2.84
CA TRP A 107 7.11 2.16 -3.22
C TRP A 107 6.90 2.50 -4.69
N TRP A 108 6.45 1.53 -5.46
CA TRP A 108 6.18 1.68 -6.88
C TRP A 108 4.68 1.83 -7.14
N ASP A 109 4.26 2.99 -7.64
CA ASP A 109 2.91 3.20 -8.20
C ASP A 109 2.92 2.82 -9.68
N ILE A 110 2.36 1.65 -9.99
CA ILE A 110 2.39 1.05 -11.33
C ILE A 110 1.19 1.54 -12.17
N PRO A 111 1.35 1.88 -13.47
CA PRO A 111 0.23 2.27 -14.32
C PRO A 111 -0.84 1.16 -14.39
N GLY A 112 -2.10 1.56 -14.53
CA GLY A 112 -3.22 0.59 -14.52
C GLY A 112 -3.23 -0.36 -15.71
N GLU A 113 -2.55 0.04 -16.78
CA GLU A 113 -2.35 -0.68 -18.03
C GLU A 113 -1.48 -1.93 -17.84
N PHE A 114 -0.66 -2.00 -16.79
CA PHE A 114 0.12 -3.20 -16.45
C PHE A 114 -0.73 -4.33 -15.87
N CYS A 115 -1.92 -4.03 -15.34
CA CYS A 115 -2.82 -5.01 -14.72
C CYS A 115 -3.63 -5.84 -15.73
N GLN A 116 -3.10 -5.98 -16.95
CA GLN A 116 -3.70 -6.86 -17.95
C GLN A 116 -3.38 -8.33 -17.62
N PRO A 117 -4.30 -9.26 -17.92
CA PRO A 117 -4.06 -10.68 -17.76
C PRO A 117 -2.78 -11.10 -18.50
N ASN A 118 -1.96 -11.94 -17.88
CA ASN A 118 -0.75 -12.52 -18.47
C ASN A 118 0.32 -11.49 -18.90
N ASN A 119 0.33 -10.30 -18.30
CA ASN A 119 1.41 -9.35 -18.51
C ASN A 119 2.71 -9.85 -17.84
N ALA A 120 3.73 -10.17 -18.65
CA ALA A 120 5.03 -10.67 -18.17
C ALA A 120 5.79 -9.63 -17.34
N ASP A 121 5.69 -8.34 -17.68
CA ASP A 121 6.34 -7.26 -16.93
C ASP A 121 5.78 -7.17 -15.51
N LEU A 122 4.46 -7.34 -15.36
CA LEU A 122 3.82 -7.39 -14.04
C LEU A 122 4.34 -8.58 -13.22
N GLN A 123 4.55 -9.74 -13.84
CA GLN A 123 5.10 -10.92 -13.15
C GLN A 123 6.54 -10.67 -12.69
N LEU A 124 7.38 -10.06 -13.54
CA LEU A 124 8.75 -9.69 -13.18
C LEU A 124 8.77 -8.68 -12.03
N LEU A 125 7.90 -7.68 -12.06
CA LEU A 125 7.75 -6.72 -10.97
C LEU A 125 7.37 -7.45 -9.67
N LEU A 126 6.32 -8.28 -9.71
CA LEU A 126 5.85 -9.04 -8.54
C LEU A 126 6.93 -9.98 -7.98
N PHE A 127 7.76 -10.57 -8.85
CA PHE A 127 8.90 -11.39 -8.44
C PHE A 127 9.96 -10.56 -7.71
N SER A 128 10.20 -9.33 -8.18
CA SER A 128 11.19 -8.42 -7.61
C SER A 128 10.76 -7.80 -6.28
N SER A 129 9.45 -7.72 -5.99
CA SER A 129 8.90 -7.02 -4.84
C SER A 129 8.78 -7.86 -3.58
N HIS A 130 8.84 -7.22 -2.41
CA HIS A 130 8.70 -7.91 -1.12
C HIS A 130 7.25 -7.99 -0.66
N ALA A 131 6.39 -7.11 -1.16
CA ALA A 131 4.95 -7.12 -0.90
C ALA A 131 4.18 -6.40 -2.01
N CYS A 132 2.88 -6.65 -2.07
CA CYS A 132 1.97 -6.04 -3.04
C CYS A 132 0.74 -5.44 -2.38
N CYS A 133 0.31 -4.28 -2.86
CA CYS A 133 -0.99 -3.68 -2.64
C CYS A 133 -1.82 -3.83 -3.92
N LEU A 134 -2.88 -4.61 -3.88
CA LEU A 134 -3.89 -4.67 -4.94
C LEU A 134 -5.03 -3.70 -4.58
N LEU A 135 -5.22 -2.66 -5.39
CA LEU A 135 -6.28 -1.69 -5.21
C LEU A 135 -7.45 -1.97 -6.15
N ILE A 136 -8.65 -1.99 -5.56
CA ILE A 136 -9.91 -2.28 -6.25
C ILE A 136 -10.87 -1.12 -5.98
N ASP A 137 -11.37 -0.51 -7.04
CA ASP A 137 -12.45 0.48 -6.97
C ASP A 137 -13.74 -0.21 -6.53
N ALA A 138 -14.15 0.04 -5.29
CA ALA A 138 -15.25 -0.69 -4.68
C ALA A 138 -16.60 -0.44 -5.38
N PRO A 139 -16.99 0.82 -5.70
CA PRO A 139 -18.17 1.08 -6.54
C PRO A 139 -18.13 0.41 -7.92
N ALA A 140 -17.01 0.48 -8.62
CA ALA A 140 -16.90 -0.15 -9.94
C ALA A 140 -16.98 -1.67 -9.83
N PHE A 141 -16.40 -2.28 -8.80
CA PHE A 141 -16.47 -3.73 -8.60
C PHE A 141 -17.90 -4.24 -8.40
N VAL A 142 -18.75 -3.45 -7.72
CA VAL A 142 -20.16 -3.79 -7.50
C VAL A 142 -21.00 -3.60 -8.76
N ASN A 143 -20.78 -2.50 -9.49
CA ASN A 143 -21.72 -2.01 -10.50
C ASN A 143 -21.27 -2.26 -11.95
N ASP A 144 -19.99 -2.52 -12.21
CA ASP A 144 -19.42 -2.72 -13.54
C ASP A 144 -18.94 -4.17 -13.70
N ARG A 145 -19.72 -4.98 -14.43
CA ARG A 145 -19.39 -6.39 -14.69
C ARG A 145 -18.06 -6.55 -15.44
N PRO A 146 -17.79 -5.83 -16.56
CA PRO A 146 -16.46 -5.82 -17.17
C PRO A 146 -15.32 -5.52 -16.21
N TYR A 147 -15.44 -4.49 -15.36
CA TYR A 147 -14.43 -4.17 -14.35
C TYR A 147 -14.26 -5.32 -13.34
N GLN A 148 -15.37 -5.87 -12.86
CA GLN A 148 -15.36 -7.01 -11.95
C GLN A 148 -14.55 -8.16 -12.56
N GLN A 149 -14.84 -8.57 -13.80
CA GLN A 149 -14.13 -9.66 -14.49
C GLN A 149 -12.63 -9.40 -14.65
N LYS A 150 -12.25 -8.15 -14.96
CA LYS A 150 -10.83 -7.74 -15.00
C LYS A 150 -10.15 -7.95 -13.64
N VAL A 151 -10.79 -7.56 -12.54
CA VAL A 151 -10.28 -7.79 -11.18
C VAL A 151 -10.20 -9.28 -10.85
N LYS A 152 -11.20 -10.09 -11.26
CA LYS A 152 -11.14 -11.56 -11.08
C LYS A 152 -9.90 -12.16 -11.74
N SER A 153 -9.63 -11.75 -12.98
CA SER A 153 -8.48 -12.27 -13.74
C SER A 153 -7.15 -11.92 -13.08
N VAL A 154 -7.00 -10.70 -12.55
CA VAL A 154 -5.79 -10.31 -11.79
C VAL A 154 -5.66 -11.09 -10.50
N LEU A 155 -6.75 -11.30 -9.76
CA LEU A 155 -6.73 -12.09 -8.52
C LEU A 155 -6.34 -13.55 -8.79
N GLN A 156 -6.86 -14.16 -9.86
CA GLN A 156 -6.48 -15.50 -10.29
C GLN A 156 -5.01 -15.56 -10.73
N GLN A 157 -4.52 -14.55 -11.45
CA GLN A 157 -3.11 -14.46 -11.82
C GLN A 157 -2.22 -14.39 -10.57
N LEU A 158 -2.59 -13.60 -9.56
CA LEU A 158 -1.88 -13.54 -8.28
C LEU A 158 -1.95 -14.88 -7.53
N ALA A 159 -3.12 -15.54 -7.54
CA ALA A 159 -3.32 -16.85 -6.91
C ALA A 159 -2.40 -17.93 -7.50
N ASN A 160 -2.20 -17.89 -8.83
CA ASN A 160 -1.33 -18.84 -9.52
C ASN A 160 0.16 -18.50 -9.41
N PHE A 161 0.49 -17.20 -9.39
CA PHE A 161 1.88 -16.73 -9.46
C PHE A 161 2.56 -16.66 -8.08
N LEU A 162 1.86 -16.16 -7.06
CA LEU A 162 2.47 -15.93 -5.74
C LEU A 162 2.97 -17.23 -5.07
N PRO A 163 2.27 -18.38 -5.13
CA PRO A 163 2.80 -19.63 -4.58
C PRO A 163 4.15 -20.04 -5.20
N GLN A 164 4.37 -19.73 -6.48
CA GLN A 164 5.63 -20.00 -7.16
C GLN A 164 6.76 -19.09 -6.67
N SER A 165 6.45 -17.81 -6.37
CA SER A 165 7.42 -16.89 -5.77
C SER A 165 7.71 -17.21 -4.30
N GLN A 166 6.81 -17.91 -3.60
CA GLN A 166 6.97 -18.28 -2.20
C GLN A 166 8.13 -19.25 -1.94
N ALA A 167 8.59 -20.03 -2.92
CA ALA A 167 9.77 -20.89 -2.77
C ALA A 167 11.02 -20.08 -2.33
N ASN A 168 11.12 -18.82 -2.75
CA ASN A 168 12.20 -17.91 -2.37
C ASN A 168 11.78 -16.89 -1.29
N ARG A 169 10.47 -16.72 -1.06
CA ARG A 169 9.89 -15.72 -0.15
C ARG A 169 8.63 -16.28 0.52
N PRO A 170 8.78 -17.22 1.48
CA PRO A 170 7.62 -17.76 2.17
C PRO A 170 6.84 -16.59 2.79
N ASN A 171 5.51 -16.62 2.67
CA ASN A 171 4.61 -15.63 3.26
C ASN A 171 4.62 -14.22 2.59
N TYR A 172 4.73 -14.13 1.26
CA TYR A 172 4.60 -12.88 0.49
C TYR A 172 3.32 -12.09 0.86
N PRO A 173 3.43 -10.89 1.46
CA PRO A 173 2.25 -10.14 1.90
C PRO A 173 1.50 -9.47 0.73
N LEU A 174 0.19 -9.72 0.66
CA LEU A 174 -0.74 -9.12 -0.29
C LEU A 174 -1.82 -8.31 0.44
N ALA A 175 -1.75 -6.99 0.39
CA ALA A 175 -2.82 -6.11 0.87
C ALA A 175 -3.86 -5.92 -0.23
N VAL A 176 -5.12 -6.32 0.00
CA VAL A 176 -6.24 -6.06 -0.91
C VAL A 176 -7.02 -4.86 -0.39
N ILE A 177 -6.95 -3.73 -1.09
CA ILE A 177 -7.50 -2.45 -0.63
C ILE A 177 -8.69 -2.07 -1.50
N LEU A 178 -9.86 -2.00 -0.87
CA LEU A 178 -11.11 -1.53 -1.46
C LEU A 178 -11.16 -0.01 -1.36
N THR A 179 -10.86 0.67 -2.47
CA THR A 179 -10.82 2.14 -2.55
C THR A 179 -12.20 2.73 -2.83
N LYS A 180 -12.34 4.04 -2.58
CA LYS A 180 -13.59 4.80 -2.76
C LYS A 180 -14.76 4.18 -1.97
N PHE A 181 -14.44 3.59 -0.82
CA PHE A 181 -15.42 2.86 -0.03
C PHE A 181 -16.52 3.77 0.53
N ASP A 182 -16.23 5.06 0.70
CA ASP A 182 -17.18 6.12 1.04
C ASP A 182 -18.30 6.32 0.02
N LEU A 183 -18.07 5.95 -1.25
CA LEU A 183 -19.09 6.02 -2.30
C LEU A 183 -20.11 4.86 -2.24
N LEU A 184 -19.85 3.84 -1.41
CA LEU A 184 -20.81 2.78 -1.12
C LEU A 184 -21.74 3.24 0.02
N GLN A 185 -22.78 3.97 -0.36
CA GLN A 185 -23.68 4.66 0.57
C GLN A 185 -24.68 3.75 1.28
N THR A 186 -24.91 2.52 0.80
CA THR A 186 -25.93 1.62 1.36
C THR A 186 -25.31 0.33 1.90
N GLU A 187 -25.88 -0.20 2.98
CA GLU A 187 -25.53 -1.52 3.52
C GLU A 187 -25.76 -2.64 2.48
N LEU A 188 -26.75 -2.47 1.60
CA LEU A 188 -26.99 -3.38 0.48
C LEU A 188 -25.75 -3.45 -0.44
N SER A 189 -25.22 -2.30 -0.87
CA SER A 189 -24.05 -2.26 -1.77
C SER A 189 -22.78 -2.83 -1.12
N ARG A 190 -22.62 -2.63 0.19
CA ARG A 190 -21.52 -3.22 0.98
C ARG A 190 -21.67 -4.73 1.14
N GLY A 191 -22.90 -5.21 1.35
CA GLY A 191 -23.25 -6.62 1.36
C GLY A 191 -22.97 -7.30 0.02
N GLN A 192 -23.38 -6.68 -1.08
CA GLN A 192 -23.09 -7.15 -2.44
C GLN A 192 -21.58 -7.24 -2.70
N LEU A 193 -20.82 -6.20 -2.35
CA LEU A 193 -19.36 -6.23 -2.46
C LEU A 193 -18.75 -7.42 -1.73
N LYS A 194 -19.16 -7.64 -0.47
CA LYS A 194 -18.66 -8.77 0.34
C LYS A 194 -18.99 -10.12 -0.28
N GLN A 195 -20.23 -10.30 -0.74
CA GLN A 195 -20.67 -11.53 -1.40
C GLN A 195 -19.89 -11.78 -2.70
N GLN A 196 -19.70 -10.74 -3.50
CA GLN A 196 -18.97 -10.83 -4.76
C GLN A 196 -17.47 -11.08 -4.56
N LEU A 197 -16.87 -10.57 -3.48
CA LEU A 197 -15.45 -10.79 -3.16
C LEU A 197 -15.16 -12.16 -2.54
N GLN A 198 -16.16 -12.77 -1.91
CA GLN A 198 -15.99 -14.02 -1.15
C GLN A 198 -15.28 -15.14 -1.94
N PRO A 199 -15.62 -15.43 -3.21
CA PRO A 199 -14.96 -16.49 -3.96
C PRO A 199 -13.45 -16.25 -4.11
N PHE A 200 -13.03 -15.00 -4.29
CA PHE A 200 -11.60 -14.66 -4.42
C PHE A 200 -10.87 -14.75 -3.08
N VAL A 201 -11.53 -14.35 -2.00
CA VAL A 201 -10.96 -14.53 -0.65
C VAL A 201 -10.77 -16.01 -0.34
N GLN A 202 -11.69 -16.87 -0.76
CA GLN A 202 -11.56 -18.32 -0.63
C GLN A 202 -10.42 -18.87 -1.49
N ASP A 203 -10.28 -18.39 -2.73
CA ASP A 203 -9.22 -18.81 -3.66
C ASP A 203 -7.81 -18.39 -3.18
N LEU A 204 -7.65 -17.16 -2.67
CA LEU A 204 -6.38 -16.75 -2.06
C LEU A 204 -6.03 -17.61 -0.83
N ARG A 205 -7.04 -18.02 -0.05
CA ARG A 205 -6.85 -18.88 1.12
C ARG A 205 -6.50 -20.32 0.75
N SER A 206 -7.12 -20.90 -0.27
CA SER A 206 -6.81 -22.26 -0.72
C SER A 206 -5.37 -22.38 -1.20
N HIS A 207 -4.82 -21.30 -1.78
CA HIS A 207 -3.42 -21.19 -2.18
C HIS A 207 -2.47 -20.74 -1.05
N GLN A 208 -2.96 -20.65 0.20
CA GLN A 208 -2.19 -20.23 1.37
C GLN A 208 -1.46 -18.88 1.18
N ILE A 209 -2.08 -17.95 0.47
CA ILE A 209 -1.51 -16.62 0.24
C ILE A 209 -1.76 -15.75 1.46
N ASN A 210 -0.72 -15.05 1.92
CA ASN A 210 -0.80 -14.08 3.01
C ASN A 210 -1.52 -12.80 2.56
N ALA A 211 -2.83 -12.90 2.43
CA ALA A 211 -3.68 -11.81 1.97
C ALA A 211 -4.50 -11.21 3.11
N HIS A 212 -4.58 -9.88 3.16
CA HIS A 212 -5.45 -9.17 4.10
C HIS A 212 -6.24 -8.07 3.40
N GLY A 213 -7.54 -8.00 3.70
CA GLY A 213 -8.46 -7.02 3.11
C GLY A 213 -8.55 -5.74 3.93
N PHE A 214 -8.57 -4.60 3.26
CA PHE A 214 -8.72 -3.28 3.86
C PHE A 214 -9.73 -2.45 3.08
N THR A 215 -10.32 -1.46 3.75
CA THR A 215 -11.16 -0.45 3.13
C THR A 215 -10.49 0.91 3.23
N SER A 216 -10.60 1.72 2.19
CA SER A 216 -10.05 3.06 2.13
C SER A 216 -11.07 4.05 1.57
N ALA A 217 -11.20 5.18 2.24
CA ALA A 217 -11.96 6.35 1.81
C ALA A 217 -11.07 7.59 1.92
N ILE A 218 -11.01 8.43 0.89
CA ILE A 218 -10.11 9.59 0.86
C ILE A 218 -10.86 10.79 0.30
N PRO A 219 -11.94 11.25 0.96
CA PRO A 219 -12.70 12.41 0.51
C PRO A 219 -11.82 13.68 0.51
N LEU A 220 -12.13 14.56 -0.44
CA LEU A 220 -11.66 15.94 -0.43
C LEU A 220 -12.59 16.78 0.45
N ILE A 221 -12.03 17.45 1.46
CA ILE A 221 -12.78 18.37 2.32
C ILE A 221 -12.31 19.79 2.06
N SER A 222 -13.28 20.67 1.81
CA SER A 222 -13.06 22.10 1.64
C SER A 222 -13.12 22.81 2.99
N PHE A 223 -12.06 23.56 3.32
CA PHE A 223 -12.03 24.50 4.43
C PHE A 223 -11.73 25.90 3.87
N GLY A 224 -12.79 26.69 3.71
CA GLY A 224 -12.71 28.00 3.05
C GLY A 224 -12.23 27.88 1.61
N ALA A 225 -11.12 28.55 1.28
CA ALA A 225 -10.51 28.49 -0.06
C ALA A 225 -9.63 27.26 -0.29
N SER A 226 -9.30 26.49 0.76
CA SER A 226 -8.39 25.35 0.69
C SER A 226 -9.14 24.02 0.58
N VAL A 227 -8.57 23.08 -0.18
CA VAL A 227 -9.05 21.69 -0.25
C VAL A 227 -7.95 20.75 0.23
N THR A 228 -8.31 19.80 1.08
CA THR A 228 -7.37 18.84 1.67
C THR A 228 -7.91 17.42 1.62
N LEU A 229 -6.99 16.44 1.58
CA LEU A 229 -7.34 15.03 1.72
C LEU A 229 -7.72 14.73 3.16
N HIS A 230 -8.84 14.03 3.36
CA HIS A 230 -9.24 13.51 4.67
C HIS A 230 -9.26 11.97 4.66
N PRO A 231 -8.07 11.33 4.64
CA PRO A 231 -7.95 9.89 4.48
C PRO A 231 -8.49 9.11 5.68
N GLN A 232 -9.21 8.03 5.40
CA GLN A 232 -9.75 7.08 6.35
C GLN A 232 -9.33 5.66 5.94
N GLY A 233 -8.82 4.88 6.89
CA GLY A 233 -8.41 3.50 6.66
C GLY A 233 -7.08 3.30 5.90
N THR A 234 -6.46 4.37 5.38
CA THR A 234 -5.23 4.29 4.55
C THR A 234 -3.98 3.85 5.32
N GLY A 235 -3.88 4.21 6.61
CA GLY A 235 -2.70 3.86 7.42
C GLY A 235 -2.66 2.39 7.89
N ALA A 236 -3.80 1.69 7.89
CA ALA A 236 -3.87 0.29 8.37
C ALA A 236 -3.14 -0.70 7.45
N PRO A 237 -3.32 -0.67 6.10
CA PRO A 237 -2.54 -1.48 5.17
C PRO A 237 -1.03 -1.34 5.38
N PHE A 238 -0.54 -0.12 5.53
CA PHE A 238 0.89 0.15 5.74
C PHE A 238 1.45 -0.52 6.99
N ARG A 239 0.76 -0.34 8.14
CA ARG A 239 1.20 -0.94 9.41
C ARG A 239 1.18 -2.46 9.34
N TRP A 240 0.18 -3.04 8.70
CA TRP A 240 0.11 -4.49 8.48
C TRP A 240 1.26 -4.99 7.61
N LEU A 241 1.50 -4.36 6.45
CA LEU A 241 2.60 -4.71 5.56
C LEU A 241 3.97 -4.66 6.26
N ILE A 242 4.24 -3.57 6.99
CA ILE A 242 5.49 -3.42 7.75
C ILE A 242 5.61 -4.53 8.81
N THR A 243 4.51 -4.89 9.47
CA THR A 243 4.49 -5.97 10.46
C THR A 243 4.81 -7.32 9.82
N GLU A 244 4.17 -7.65 8.69
CA GLU A 244 4.41 -8.91 7.98
C GLU A 244 5.83 -9.01 7.42
N LEU A 245 6.33 -7.95 6.80
CA LEU A 245 7.70 -7.90 6.25
C LEU A 245 8.78 -8.09 7.33
N ASN A 246 8.53 -7.59 8.55
CA ASN A 246 9.43 -7.80 9.68
C ASN A 246 9.35 -9.22 10.29
N LYS A 247 8.21 -9.91 10.17
CA LYS A 247 8.05 -11.29 10.66
C LYS A 247 8.81 -12.30 9.80
N THR A 248 8.70 -12.18 8.48
CA THR A 248 9.36 -13.08 7.53
C THR A 248 10.88 -13.11 7.74
N GLU A 249 11.46 -11.99 8.18
CA GLU A 249 12.87 -11.92 8.53
C GLU A 249 13.25 -12.68 9.81
N GLN A 250 12.42 -12.66 10.85
CA GLN A 250 12.72 -13.38 12.09
C GLN A 250 12.65 -14.89 11.88
N ALA A 251 11.84 -15.36 10.92
CA ALA A 251 11.74 -16.76 10.55
C ALA A 251 12.94 -17.25 9.72
N VAL A 252 13.49 -16.43 8.82
CA VAL A 252 14.69 -16.77 8.02
C VAL A 252 15.98 -16.76 8.87
N ARG A 253 15.96 -16.14 10.05
CA ARG A 253 17.10 -16.06 10.98
C ARG A 253 17.09 -17.14 12.07
N ARG A 254 16.10 -18.02 12.10
CA ARG A 254 16.03 -19.18 12.99
C ARG A 254 16.32 -20.44 12.21
#